data_AF-A0A2K5C5F6-F1
#
_entry.id   AF-A0A2K5C5F6-F1
#
_cell.length_a   1.000
_cell.length_b   1.000
_cell.length_c   1.000
_cell.angle_alpha   90.00
_cell.angle_beta   90.00
_cell.angle_gamma   90.00
#
_symmetry.space_group_name_H-M   'P 1'
#
loop_
_entity.id
_entity.type
_entity.pdbx_description
1 polymer ?
#
loop_
_entity_poly.entity_id
_entity_poly.type
_entity_poly.pdbx_seq_one_letter_code
_entity_poly.pdbx_strand_id
1 'polypeptide(L)'
;MEENPGIFAVLKEKCRQIHKALQGISGLKVVEETFSPAFHLQLEESSGAHEQDVRLLQEIVDQCMNKNITLTQACYLEKEVKCLPPPSIQVVVTVEQTEEELERAVSTIKEVAQVVLL
;
A
#
# COMPACT_ATOMS: atom_id res chain seq x y z
N MET A 1 19.63 -0.15 -15.37
CA MET A 1 19.88 0.91 -14.36
C MET A 1 20.92 1.93 -14.83
N GLU A 2 21.97 1.55 -15.57
CA GLU A 2 23.00 2.49 -16.07
C GLU A 2 22.57 3.37 -17.27
N GLU A 3 21.44 3.08 -17.92
CA GLU A 3 21.03 3.76 -19.17
C GLU A 3 20.25 5.06 -18.99
N ASN A 4 19.75 5.36 -17.78
CA ASN A 4 19.07 6.62 -17.49
C ASN A 4 19.37 7.09 -16.05
N PRO A 5 20.38 7.95 -15.85
CA PRO A 5 20.73 8.41 -14.50
C PRO A 5 19.62 9.22 -13.81
N GLY A 6 18.66 9.76 -14.57
CA GLY A 6 17.51 10.49 -14.03
C GLY A 6 16.37 9.60 -13.51
N ILE A 7 16.42 8.28 -13.76
CA ILE A 7 15.34 7.34 -13.42
C ILE A 7 15.04 7.30 -11.91
N PHE A 8 16.07 7.43 -11.08
CA PHE A 8 15.93 7.47 -9.63
C PHE A 8 15.31 8.78 -9.15
N ALA A 9 15.56 9.90 -9.82
CA ALA A 9 14.93 11.17 -9.49
C ALA A 9 13.41 11.12 -9.79
N VAL A 10 13.03 10.54 -10.93
CA VAL A 10 11.64 10.30 -11.30
C VAL A 10 10.96 9.37 -10.30
N LEU A 11 11.57 8.23 -9.98
CA LEU A 11 11.04 7.28 -9.00
C LEU A 11 10.86 7.94 -7.63
N LYS A 12 11.87 8.68 -7.16
CA LYS A 12 11.85 9.35 -5.86
C LYS A 12 10.72 10.36 -5.75
N GLU A 13 10.45 11.11 -6.83
CA GLU A 13 9.35 12.07 -6.85
C GLU A 13 7.99 11.36 -6.83
N LYS A 14 7.82 10.28 -7.60
CA LYS A 14 6.61 9.45 -7.56
C LYS A 14 6.36 8.85 -6.17
N CYS A 15 7.41 8.33 -5.54
CA CYS A 15 7.34 7.80 -4.17
C CYS A 15 6.87 8.88 -3.19
N ARG A 16 7.41 10.10 -3.29
CA ARG A 16 7.03 11.23 -2.44
C ARG A 16 5.55 11.60 -2.61
N GLN A 17 5.07 11.63 -3.85
CA GLN A 17 3.67 11.94 -4.17
C GLN A 17 2.73 10.88 -3.61
N ILE A 18 3.01 9.60 -3.88
CA ILE A 18 2.20 8.47 -3.39
C ILE A 18 2.21 8.40 -1.88
N HIS A 19 3.38 8.51 -1.24
CA HIS A 19 3.49 8.48 0.23
C HIS A 19 2.58 9.52 0.88
N LYS A 20 2.64 10.77 0.41
CA LYS A 20 1.78 11.85 0.91
C LYS A 20 0.30 11.57 0.67
N ALA A 21 -0.06 11.02 -0.49
CA ALA A 21 -1.44 10.77 -0.85
C ALA A 21 -2.03 9.60 -0.02
N LEU A 22 -1.24 8.56 0.25
CA LEU A 22 -1.61 7.42 1.09
C LEU A 22 -1.76 7.78 2.57
N GLN A 23 -0.96 8.73 3.09
CA GLN A 23 -1.10 9.23 4.47
C GLN A 23 -2.47 9.85 4.78
N GLY A 24 -3.24 10.23 3.77
CA GLY A 24 -4.57 10.84 3.92
C GLY A 24 -5.74 9.86 3.93
N ILE A 25 -5.49 8.55 3.95
CA ILE A 25 -6.53 7.52 3.89
C ILE A 25 -6.95 7.13 5.31
N SER A 26 -8.18 7.49 5.69
CA SER A 26 -8.74 7.14 7.00
C SER A 26 -8.80 5.63 7.22
N GLY A 27 -8.42 5.17 8.42
CA GLY A 27 -8.41 3.75 8.78
C GLY A 27 -7.14 3.01 8.36
N LEU A 28 -6.26 3.64 7.58
CA LEU A 28 -4.97 3.09 7.16
C LEU A 28 -3.81 4.02 7.56
N LYS A 29 -2.65 3.43 7.81
CA LYS A 29 -1.39 4.15 8.04
C LYS A 29 -0.28 3.61 7.16
N VAL A 30 0.58 4.51 6.69
CA VAL A 30 1.82 4.19 5.95
C VAL A 30 2.97 4.07 6.95
N VAL A 31 3.77 3.01 6.87
CA VAL A 31 4.81 2.71 7.87
C VAL A 31 6.22 3.09 7.41
N GLU A 32 6.45 3.27 6.11
CA GLU A 32 7.76 3.50 5.49
C GLU A 32 8.12 4.98 5.35
N GLU A 33 9.39 5.19 5.04
CA GLU A 33 9.92 6.47 4.63
C GLU A 33 9.38 6.93 3.26
N THR A 34 9.27 8.24 3.11
CA THR A 34 8.70 8.94 1.94
C THR A 34 9.31 8.58 0.58
N PHE A 35 10.52 8.03 0.55
CA PHE A 35 11.24 7.72 -0.69
C PHE A 35 11.32 6.23 -1.02
N SER A 36 10.67 5.36 -0.22
CA SER A 36 10.63 3.93 -0.51
C SER A 36 9.78 3.66 -1.76
N PRO A 37 10.23 2.82 -2.70
CA PRO A 37 9.38 2.39 -3.82
C PRO A 37 8.35 1.33 -3.41
N ALA A 38 8.46 0.77 -2.20
CA ALA A 38 7.51 -0.18 -1.65
C ALA A 38 7.02 0.32 -0.28
N PHE A 39 5.72 0.43 -0.13
CA PHE A 39 5.04 0.88 1.09
C PHE A 39 4.19 -0.26 1.65
N HIS A 40 4.06 -0.32 2.97
CA HIS A 40 3.10 -1.13 3.70
C HIS A 40 2.02 -0.20 4.26
N LEU A 41 0.79 -0.48 3.86
CA LEU A 41 -0.41 0.05 4.48
C LEU A 41 -0.87 -0.90 5.56
N GLN A 42 -0.88 -0.44 6.79
CA GLN A 42 -1.44 -1.16 7.95
C GLN A 42 -2.77 -0.54 8.35
N LEU A 43 -3.60 -1.28 9.08
CA LEU A 43 -4.71 -0.66 9.79
C LEU A 43 -4.17 0.38 10.77
N GLU A 44 -4.82 1.55 10.82
CA GLU A 44 -4.49 2.59 11.80
C GLU A 44 -4.69 2.03 13.21
N GLU A 45 -5.88 1.47 13.43
CA GLU A 45 -6.28 0.73 14.63
C GLU A 45 -6.54 -0.75 14.29
N SER A 46 -5.90 -1.66 15.03
CA SER A 46 -6.15 -3.09 14.90
C SER A 46 -7.52 -3.44 15.49
N SER A 47 -8.21 -4.42 14.90
CA SER A 47 -9.43 -5.01 15.48
C SER A 47 -9.17 -5.81 16.77
N GLY A 48 -7.89 -6.02 17.12
CA GLY A 48 -7.46 -6.86 18.24
C GLY A 48 -7.30 -8.35 17.87
N ALA A 49 -7.65 -8.74 16.64
CA ALA A 49 -7.48 -10.10 16.14
C ALA A 49 -6.72 -10.11 14.81
N HIS A 50 -5.56 -10.78 14.79
CA HIS A 50 -4.68 -10.83 13.62
C HIS A 50 -5.40 -11.34 12.36
N GLU A 51 -6.13 -12.46 12.47
CA GLU A 51 -6.86 -13.02 11.33
C GLU A 51 -7.96 -12.09 10.81
N GLN A 52 -8.59 -11.30 11.69
CA GLN A 52 -9.60 -10.34 11.29
C GLN A 52 -8.96 -9.15 10.55
N ASP A 53 -7.83 -8.65 11.03
CA ASP A 53 -7.06 -7.60 10.36
C ASP A 53 -6.59 -8.06 8.98
N VAL A 54 -6.09 -9.30 8.86
CA VAL A 54 -5.72 -9.93 7.59
C VAL A 54 -6.92 -9.98 6.64
N ARG A 55 -8.10 -10.39 7.11
CA ARG A 55 -9.31 -10.46 6.27
C ARG A 55 -9.75 -9.08 5.79
N LEU A 56 -9.75 -8.06 6.66
CA LEU A 56 -10.11 -6.69 6.29
C LEU A 56 -9.17 -6.14 5.21
N LEU A 57 -7.86 -6.32 5.39
CA LEU A 57 -6.88 -5.88 4.42
C LEU A 57 -6.97 -6.67 3.10
N GLN A 58 -7.28 -7.96 3.16
CA GLN A 58 -7.47 -8.77 1.95
C GLN A 58 -8.73 -8.33 1.17
N GLU A 59 -9.82 -7.99 1.87
CA GLU A 59 -11.02 -7.44 1.23
C GLU A 59 -10.72 -6.14 0.47
N ILE A 60 -9.88 -5.26 1.04
CA ILE A 60 -9.42 -4.05 0.35
C ILE A 60 -8.64 -4.42 -0.93
N VAL A 61 -7.73 -5.40 -0.85
CA VAL A 61 -6.97 -5.88 -2.01
C VAL A 61 -7.89 -6.41 -3.10
N ASP A 62 -8.85 -7.25 -2.73
CA ASP A 62 -9.77 -7.90 -3.67
C ASP A 62 -10.69 -6.88 -4.36
N GLN A 63 -11.22 -5.90 -3.62
CA GLN A 63 -12.03 -4.83 -4.20
C GLN A 63 -11.22 -3.86 -5.08
N CYS A 64 -9.97 -3.57 -4.72
CA CYS A 64 -9.07 -2.80 -5.59
C CYS A 64 -8.76 -3.56 -6.89
N MET A 65 -8.54 -4.88 -6.80
CA MET A 65 -8.31 -5.74 -7.95
C MET A 65 -9.50 -5.72 -8.91
N ASN A 66 -10.73 -5.76 -8.39
CA ASN A 66 -11.96 -5.62 -9.19
C ASN A 66 -12.08 -4.26 -9.90
N LYS A 67 -11.40 -3.23 -9.39
CA LYS A 67 -11.30 -1.90 -10.00
C LYS A 67 -10.03 -1.73 -10.87
N ASN A 68 -9.32 -2.82 -11.19
CA ASN A 68 -8.08 -2.87 -11.96
C ASN A 68 -6.88 -2.19 -11.28
N ILE A 69 -6.84 -2.21 -9.94
CA ILE A 69 -5.67 -1.79 -9.15
C ILE A 69 -5.13 -3.02 -8.42
N THR A 70 -3.97 -3.50 -8.87
CA THR A 70 -3.32 -4.68 -8.28
C THR A 70 -2.50 -4.28 -7.06
N LEU A 71 -2.83 -4.87 -5.92
CA LEU A 71 -2.12 -4.74 -4.65
C LEU A 71 -1.79 -6.14 -4.14
N THR A 72 -0.85 -6.23 -3.21
CA THR A 72 -0.46 -7.54 -2.63
C THR A 72 -0.60 -7.47 -1.12
N GLN A 73 -1.24 -8.45 -0.50
CA GLN A 73 -1.17 -8.60 0.95
C GLN A 73 0.22 -9.12 1.35
N ALA A 74 0.85 -8.49 2.33
CA ALA A 74 2.11 -8.95 2.87
C ALA A 74 1.89 -10.22 3.73
N CYS A 75 2.49 -11.34 3.30
CA CYS A 75 2.38 -12.62 4.00
C CYS A 75 3.71 -12.97 4.69
N TYR A 76 3.63 -13.49 5.90
CA TYR A 76 4.79 -13.89 6.70
C TYR A 76 4.72 -15.37 7.04
N LEU A 77 5.88 -16.02 7.19
CA LEU A 77 5.97 -17.43 7.59
C LEU A 77 5.73 -17.55 9.10
N GLU A 78 4.47 -17.61 9.51
CA GLU A 78 4.03 -17.57 10.92
C GLU A 78 4.78 -18.50 11.88
N LYS A 79 5.21 -19.67 11.40
CA LYS A 79 5.89 -20.68 12.22
C LYS A 79 7.39 -20.43 12.41
N GLU A 80 7.95 -19.49 11.66
CA GLU A 80 9.39 -19.24 11.60
C GLU A 80 9.78 -17.88 12.19
N VAL A 81 8.81 -17.00 12.46
CA VAL A 81 9.07 -15.67 13.03
C VAL A 81 8.69 -15.62 14.51
N LYS A 82 9.64 -15.20 15.35
CA LYS A 82 9.44 -15.05 16.80
C LYS A 82 8.39 -13.99 17.17
N CYS A 83 8.24 -12.97 16.32
CA CYS A 83 7.25 -11.90 16.47
C CYS A 83 6.70 -11.57 15.07
N LEU A 84 5.41 -11.83 14.86
CA LEU A 84 4.76 -11.50 13.61
C LEU A 84 4.57 -9.99 13.50
N PRO A 85 5.03 -9.35 12.42
CA PRO A 85 4.72 -7.96 12.18
C PRO A 85 3.22 -7.78 11.94
N PRO A 86 2.68 -6.57 12.16
CA PRO A 86 1.27 -6.30 11.88
C PRO A 86 0.92 -6.58 10.40
N PRO A 87 -0.28 -7.13 10.12
CA PRO A 87 -0.79 -7.32 8.78
C PRO A 87 -0.72 -6.03 7.96
N SER A 88 -0.37 -6.14 6.68
CA SER A 88 -0.28 -4.98 5.80
C SER A 88 -0.56 -5.33 4.34
N ILE A 89 -0.88 -4.29 3.56
CA ILE A 89 -0.95 -4.32 2.10
C ILE A 89 0.34 -3.68 1.57
N GLN A 90 1.05 -4.37 0.69
CA GLN A 90 2.19 -3.85 -0.03
C GLN A 90 1.74 -3.08 -1.26
N VAL A 91 2.17 -1.82 -1.36
CA VAL A 91 1.99 -0.92 -2.50
C VAL A 91 3.34 -0.68 -3.13
N VAL A 92 3.50 -1.00 -4.42
CA VAL A 92 4.77 -0.82 -5.14
C VAL A 92 4.60 0.24 -6.23
N VAL A 93 5.53 1.20 -6.23
CA VAL A 93 5.61 2.28 -7.21
C VAL A 93 6.75 2.01 -8.16
N THR A 94 6.49 2.13 -9.46
CA THR A 94 7.49 1.96 -10.51
C THR A 94 7.57 3.21 -11.39
N VAL A 95 8.61 3.29 -12.22
CA VAL A 95 8.82 4.46 -13.07
C VAL A 95 7.92 4.45 -14.30
N GLU A 96 7.37 3.31 -14.66
CA GLU A 96 6.51 3.10 -15.82
C GLU A 96 5.08 3.62 -15.61
N GLN A 97 4.62 3.69 -14.35
CA GLN A 97 3.27 4.14 -14.02
C GLN A 97 3.09 5.64 -14.32
N THR A 98 2.01 6.05 -14.98
CA THR A 98 1.73 7.48 -15.22
C THR A 98 1.23 8.19 -13.96
N GLU A 99 1.24 9.52 -13.95
CA GLU A 99 0.69 10.29 -12.83
C GLU A 99 -0.81 10.02 -12.66
N GLU A 100 -1.56 9.89 -13.76
CA GLU A 100 -2.99 9.56 -13.71
C GLU A 100 -3.24 8.15 -13.16
N GLU A 101 -2.38 7.17 -13.47
CA GLU A 101 -2.46 5.82 -12.91
C GLU A 101 -2.22 5.83 -11.40
N LEU A 102 -1.24 6.61 -10.94
CA LEU A 102 -0.93 6.79 -9.52
C LEU A 102 -2.09 7.46 -8.76
N GLU A 103 -2.65 8.54 -9.31
CA GLU A 103 -3.81 9.23 -8.73
C GLU A 103 -5.05 8.33 -8.68
N ARG A 104 -5.31 7.58 -9.76
CA ARG A 104 -6.40 6.61 -9.84
C ARG A 104 -6.22 5.50 -8.82
N ALA A 105 -5.00 4.99 -8.64
CA ALA A 105 -4.70 3.96 -7.65
C ALA A 105 -5.00 4.46 -6.22
N VAL A 106 -4.47 5.63 -5.84
CA VAL A 106 -4.71 6.20 -4.50
C VAL A 106 -6.18 6.49 -4.26
N SER A 107 -6.88 7.06 -5.24
CA SER A 107 -8.31 7.35 -5.14
C SER A 107 -9.13 6.08 -4.96
N THR A 108 -8.78 5.02 -5.68
CA THR A 108 -9.42 3.70 -5.57
C THR A 108 -9.18 3.07 -4.20
N ILE A 109 -7.94 3.09 -3.71
CA ILE A 109 -7.59 2.57 -2.38
C ILE A 109 -8.38 3.32 -1.32
N LYS A 110 -8.46 4.65 -1.42
CA LYS A 110 -9.22 5.48 -0.48
C LYS A 110 -10.70 5.13 -0.46
N GLU A 111 -11.33 5.03 -1.63
CA GLU A 111 -12.75 4.68 -1.75
C GLU A 111 -13.04 3.30 -1.15
N VAL A 112 -12.21 2.30 -1.49
CA VAL A 112 -12.37 0.94 -0.99
C VAL A 112 -12.12 0.87 0.52
N ALA A 113 -11.07 1.52 1.02
CA ALA A 113 -10.79 1.57 2.46
C ALA A 113 -11.96 2.18 3.23
N GLN A 114 -12.60 3.23 2.70
CA GLN A 114 -13.81 3.80 3.29
C GLN A 114 -14.97 2.81 3.34
N VAL A 115 -15.19 2.01 2.29
CA VAL A 115 -16.27 1.01 2.27
C VAL A 115 -16.01 -0.16 3.22
N VAL A 116 -14.75 -0.57 3.39
CA VAL A 116 -14.40 -1.75 4.19
C VAL A 116 -14.22 -1.41 5.68
N LEU A 117 -13.74 -0.20 5.99
CA LEU A 117 -13.34 0.17 7.35
C LEU A 117 -14.28 1.16 8.06
N LEU A 118 -15.24 1.78 7.37
CA LEU A 118 -16.19 2.77 7.92
C LEU A 118 -17.65 2.35 7.64
#